data_AF-A0A2D6DLK5-F1
#
_entry.id   AF-A0A2D6DLK5-F1
#
_cell.length_a   1.000
_cell.length_b   1.000
_cell.length_c   1.000
_cell.angle_alpha   90.00
_cell.angle_beta   90.00
_cell.angle_gamma   90.00
#
_symmetry.space_group_name_H-M   'P 1'
#
loop_
_entity.id
_entity.type
_entity.pdbx_description
1 polymer ?
#
loop_
_entity_poly.entity_id
_entity_poly.type
_entity_poly.pdbx_seq_one_letter_code
_entity_poly.pdbx_strand_id
1 'polypeptide(L)'
;MLPIIFGFAFAWLAYTCWQSQVPSNKTAALASLFIALQQITHAPLINLSADHAGMLMLSNSVSYISLPLIALVVLHFSLAWQWQTATWGRIFLGLAALFELGRRTGLNADYLIVIIGLWIAVLVVSAGLLSQQWSISQRVILGVCGLYSAWVLYSYGPYNMDYVLSVTQVTAFIILFIIYRRQAI
;
A
#
# COMPACT_ATOMS: atom_id res chain seq x y z
N MET A 1 21.33 4.49 3.62
CA MET A 1 20.91 5.66 2.80
C MET A 1 19.67 5.38 1.96
N LEU A 2 19.52 4.17 1.39
CA LEU A 2 18.35 3.78 0.58
C LEU A 2 16.97 3.99 1.27
N PRO A 3 16.79 3.69 2.58
CA PRO A 3 15.51 3.93 3.26
C PRO A 3 15.11 5.41 3.33
N ILE A 4 16.09 6.31 3.43
CA ILE A 4 15.85 7.76 3.49
C ILE A 4 15.31 8.26 2.15
N ILE A 5 15.94 7.84 1.05
CA ILE A 5 15.52 8.22 -0.30
C ILE A 5 14.11 7.71 -0.56
N PHE A 6 13.84 6.45 -0.18
CA PHE A 6 12.53 5.83 -0.34
C PHE A 6 11.45 6.50 0.53
N GLY A 7 11.80 6.85 1.77
CA GLY A 7 10.94 7.61 2.67
C GLY A 7 10.59 9.00 2.12
N PHE A 8 11.57 9.74 1.60
CA PHE A 8 11.31 11.04 0.95
C PHE A 8 10.49 10.90 -0.34
N ALA A 9 10.70 9.84 -1.12
CA ALA A 9 9.88 9.58 -2.31
C ALA A 9 8.41 9.37 -1.94
N PHE A 10 8.13 8.58 -0.91
CA PHE A 10 6.76 8.42 -0.39
C PHE A 10 6.21 9.69 0.26
N ALA A 11 7.04 10.49 0.93
CA ALA A 11 6.62 11.78 1.48
C ALA A 11 6.21 12.77 0.38
N TRP A 12 6.98 12.82 -0.71
CA TRP A 12 6.62 13.59 -1.90
C TRP A 12 5.32 13.08 -2.53
N LEU A 13 5.16 11.77 -2.67
CA LEU A 13 3.93 11.17 -3.17
C LEU A 13 2.73 11.50 -2.27
N ALA A 14 2.90 11.42 -0.95
CA ALA A 14 1.87 11.80 0.01
C ALA A 14 1.46 13.27 -0.16
N TYR A 15 2.43 14.18 -0.29
CA TYR A 15 2.16 15.59 -0.52
C TYR A 15 1.39 15.82 -1.83
N THR A 16 1.84 15.22 -2.93
CA THR A 16 1.18 15.39 -4.25
C THR A 16 -0.24 14.82 -4.26
N CYS A 17 -0.47 13.65 -3.66
CA CYS A 17 -1.80 13.06 -3.53
C CYS A 17 -2.72 13.89 -2.64
N TRP A 18 -2.19 14.52 -1.58
CA TRP A 18 -2.95 15.38 -0.68
C TRP A 18 -3.53 16.63 -1.36
N GLN A 19 -2.78 17.19 -2.33
CA GLN A 19 -3.22 18.37 -3.10
C GLN A 19 -4.38 18.08 -4.06
N SER A 20 -4.67 16.81 -4.35
CA SER A 20 -5.77 16.44 -5.23
C SER A 20 -7.14 16.66 -4.56
N GLN A 21 -8.12 17.09 -5.34
CA GLN A 21 -9.51 17.23 -4.88
C GLN A 21 -10.23 15.88 -4.77
N VAL A 22 -9.67 14.82 -5.36
CA VAL A 22 -10.29 13.48 -5.36
C VAL A 22 -10.11 12.83 -3.99
N PRO A 23 -11.19 12.36 -3.33
CA PRO A 23 -11.10 11.81 -1.97
C PRO A 23 -10.22 10.55 -1.88
N SER A 24 -10.19 9.70 -2.92
CA SER A 24 -9.34 8.51 -2.96
C SER A 24 -7.85 8.85 -2.86
N ASN A 25 -7.43 9.98 -3.45
CA ASN A 25 -6.04 10.43 -3.37
C ASN A 25 -5.66 10.89 -1.97
N LYS A 26 -6.59 11.49 -1.21
CA LYS A 26 -6.32 11.84 0.20
C LYS A 26 -6.10 10.59 1.05
N THR A 27 -6.82 9.50 0.75
CA THR A 27 -6.56 8.19 1.37
C THR A 27 -5.21 7.62 0.95
N ALA A 28 -4.86 7.70 -0.33
CA ALA A 28 -3.54 7.31 -0.81
C ALA A 28 -2.42 8.13 -0.16
N ALA A 29 -2.65 9.42 0.08
CA ALA A 29 -1.72 10.31 0.75
C ALA A 29 -1.46 9.87 2.20
N LEU A 30 -2.53 9.54 2.94
CA LEU A 30 -2.41 9.02 4.30
C LEU A 30 -1.61 7.70 4.34
N ALA A 31 -1.94 6.75 3.45
CA ALA A 31 -1.24 5.47 3.38
C ALA A 31 0.25 5.67 3.03
N SER A 32 0.54 6.57 2.09
CA SER A 32 1.91 6.94 1.69
C SER A 32 2.67 7.63 2.81
N LEU A 33 2.00 8.46 3.61
CA LEU A 33 2.62 9.12 4.76
C LEU A 33 3.07 8.11 5.82
N PHE A 34 2.26 7.09 6.12
CA PHE A 34 2.68 6.05 7.07
C PHE A 34 3.89 5.27 6.56
N ILE A 35 3.92 4.92 5.26
CA ILE A 35 5.06 4.24 4.65
C ILE A 35 6.30 5.15 4.69
N ALA A 36 6.14 6.44 4.35
CA ALA A 36 7.23 7.42 4.41
C ALA A 36 7.85 7.50 5.80
N LEU A 37 6.99 7.66 6.82
CA LEU A 37 7.43 7.76 8.22
C LEU A 37 8.16 6.49 8.66
N GLN A 38 7.66 5.29 8.34
CA GLN A 38 8.34 4.03 8.68
C GLN A 38 9.73 3.94 8.05
N GLN A 39 9.86 4.31 6.77
CA GLN A 39 11.13 4.23 6.05
C GLN A 39 12.14 5.27 6.55
N ILE A 40 11.67 6.45 6.94
CA ILE A 40 12.50 7.49 7.56
C ILE A 40 12.96 7.04 8.95
N THR A 41 12.10 6.47 9.78
CA THR A 41 12.49 6.03 11.14
C THR A 41 13.44 4.82 11.11
N HIS A 42 13.32 3.94 10.12
CA HIS A 42 14.28 2.84 9.87
C HIS A 42 15.59 3.30 9.22
N ALA A 43 15.73 4.59 8.89
CA ALA A 43 16.96 5.10 8.34
C ALA A 43 18.12 4.95 9.33
N PRO A 44 19.35 4.59 8.88
CA PRO A 44 20.49 4.42 9.77
C PRO A 44 20.90 5.68 10.52
N LEU A 45 20.47 6.87 10.06
CA LEU A 45 20.71 8.14 10.74
C LEU A 45 19.82 8.35 11.98
N ILE A 46 18.60 7.81 11.96
CA ILE A 46 17.62 7.97 13.03
C ILE A 46 17.61 6.70 13.90
N ASN A 47 17.52 5.54 13.24
CA ASN A 47 17.58 4.20 13.81
C ASN A 47 16.82 4.08 15.14
N LEU A 48 15.55 4.53 15.13
CA LEU A 48 14.67 4.40 16.28
C LEU A 48 14.49 2.91 16.57
N SER A 49 14.70 2.49 17.82
CA SER A 49 14.59 1.08 18.16
C SER A 49 13.16 0.58 17.90
N ALA A 50 13.06 -0.61 17.32
CA ALA A 50 11.81 -1.26 16.97
C ALA A 50 10.91 -1.52 18.20
N ASP A 51 11.50 -1.54 19.40
CA ASP A 51 10.81 -1.83 20.66
C ASP A 51 9.96 -0.65 21.18
N HIS A 52 10.11 0.55 20.60
CA HIS A 52 9.24 1.66 20.95
C HIS A 52 7.81 1.37 20.53
N ALA A 53 6.85 1.53 21.45
CA ALA A 53 5.43 1.31 21.17
C ALA A 53 4.93 2.07 19.92
N GLY A 54 5.41 3.30 19.71
CA GLY A 54 5.10 4.09 18.52
C GLY A 54 5.61 3.46 17.22
N MET A 55 6.78 2.83 17.24
CA MET A 55 7.36 2.14 16.08
C MET A 55 6.59 0.86 15.74
N LEU A 56 6.17 0.10 16.75
CA LEU A 56 5.30 -1.06 16.57
C LEU A 56 3.95 -0.65 15.96
N MET A 57 3.33 0.42 16.48
CA MET A 57 2.08 0.96 15.93
C MET A 57 2.24 1.42 14.48
N LEU A 58 3.34 2.10 14.16
CA LEU A 58 3.62 2.57 12.80
C LEU A 58 3.84 1.39 11.85
N SER A 59 4.63 0.40 12.25
CA SER A 59 4.89 -0.81 11.44
C SER A 59 3.61 -1.60 11.16
N ASN A 60 2.76 -1.75 12.17
CA ASN A 60 1.44 -2.37 12.03
C ASN A 60 0.53 -1.56 11.10
N SER A 61 0.53 -0.22 11.22
CA SER A 61 -0.27 0.65 10.36
C SER A 61 0.14 0.51 8.90
N VAL A 62 1.44 0.43 8.62
CA VAL A 62 1.93 0.22 7.25
C VAL A 62 1.48 -1.15 6.70
N SER A 63 1.69 -2.22 7.48
CA SER A 63 1.46 -3.58 7.01
C SER A 63 -0.03 -3.93 6.88
N TYR A 64 -0.84 -3.54 7.87
CA TYR A 64 -2.23 -3.98 7.99
C TYR A 64 -3.27 -2.94 7.54
N ILE A 65 -2.87 -1.68 7.36
CA ILE A 65 -3.79 -0.59 6.98
C ILE A 65 -3.38 0.05 5.66
N SER A 66 -2.14 0.52 5.50
CA SER A 66 -1.72 1.23 4.30
C SER A 66 -1.81 0.38 3.03
N LEU A 67 -1.31 -0.86 3.06
CA LEU A 67 -1.37 -1.76 1.91
C LEU A 67 -2.81 -2.02 1.40
N PRO A 68 -3.76 -2.48 2.24
CA PRO A 68 -5.13 -2.70 1.79
C PRO A 68 -5.83 -1.41 1.37
N LEU A 69 -5.53 -0.26 1.97
CA LEU A 69 -6.04 1.03 1.50
C LEU A 69 -5.55 1.36 0.10
N ILE A 70 -4.27 1.16 -0.20
CA ILE A 70 -3.72 1.40 -1.54
C ILE A 70 -4.35 0.42 -2.55
N ALA A 71 -4.55 -0.85 -2.16
CA ALA A 71 -5.28 -1.82 -2.99
C ALA A 71 -6.68 -1.31 -3.37
N LEU A 72 -7.43 -0.80 -2.39
CA LEU A 72 -8.75 -0.23 -2.62
C LEU A 72 -8.72 1.04 -3.48
N VAL A 73 -7.67 1.86 -3.37
CA VAL A 73 -7.47 3.00 -4.28
C VAL A 73 -7.28 2.52 -5.72
N VAL A 74 -6.46 1.50 -5.95
CA VAL A 74 -6.29 0.89 -7.29
C VAL A 74 -7.62 0.39 -7.84
N LEU A 75 -8.40 -0.30 -7.01
CA LEU A 75 -9.67 -0.87 -7.41
C LEU A 75 -10.73 0.21 -7.67
N HIS A 76 -10.74 1.29 -6.87
CA HIS A 76 -11.57 2.48 -7.11
C HIS A 76 -11.33 3.07 -8.50
N PHE A 77 -10.08 3.21 -8.93
CA PHE A 77 -9.76 3.66 -10.29
C PHE A 77 -10.11 2.65 -11.37
N SER A 78 -9.99 1.35 -11.08
CA SER A 78 -10.27 0.28 -12.03
C SER A 78 -11.77 0.17 -12.34
N LEU A 79 -12.62 0.40 -11.34
CA LEU A 79 -14.08 0.28 -11.43
C LEU A 79 -14.80 1.63 -11.59
N ALA A 80 -14.06 2.74 -11.68
CA ALA A 80 -14.62 4.10 -11.68
C ALA A 80 -15.59 4.36 -10.51
N TRP A 81 -15.33 3.77 -9.34
CA TRP A 81 -16.15 3.98 -8.17
C TRP A 81 -16.11 5.44 -7.72
N GLN A 82 -17.23 5.94 -7.19
CA GLN A 82 -17.34 7.33 -6.70
C GLN A 82 -17.68 7.30 -5.21
N TRP A 83 -16.73 6.86 -4.41
CA TRP A 83 -16.90 6.79 -2.96
C TRP A 83 -16.84 8.17 -2.32
N GLN A 84 -17.79 8.43 -1.42
CA GLN A 84 -17.78 9.60 -0.57
C GLN A 84 -16.60 9.55 0.42
N THR A 85 -16.12 10.71 0.85
CA THR A 85 -15.05 10.84 1.86
C THR A 85 -15.38 10.05 3.14
N ALA A 86 -16.64 10.04 3.56
CA ALA A 86 -17.09 9.28 4.72
C ALA A 86 -16.89 7.76 4.57
N THR A 87 -17.03 7.22 3.36
CA THR A 87 -16.81 5.79 3.08
C THR A 87 -15.36 5.39 3.35
N TRP A 88 -14.40 6.22 2.93
CA TRP A 88 -12.98 5.98 3.18
C TRP A 88 -12.64 5.96 4.68
N GLY A 89 -13.25 6.85 5.47
CA GLY A 89 -13.11 6.83 6.94
C GLY A 89 -13.65 5.55 7.58
N ARG A 90 -14.81 5.06 7.12
CA ARG A 90 -15.38 3.79 7.60
C ARG A 90 -14.51 2.60 7.25
N ILE A 91 -13.95 2.57 6.04
CA ILE A 91 -13.02 1.53 5.59
C ILE A 91 -11.76 1.53 6.47
N PHE A 92 -11.18 2.70 6.71
CA PHE A 92 -10.04 2.83 7.62
C PHE A 92 -10.34 2.23 9.01
N LEU A 93 -11.48 2.59 9.60
CA LEU A 93 -11.90 2.07 10.90
C LEU A 93 -12.13 0.54 10.85
N GLY A 94 -12.72 0.04 9.78
CA GLY A 94 -12.91 -1.40 9.56
C GLY A 94 -11.58 -2.15 9.48
N LEU A 95 -10.60 -1.62 8.76
CA LEU A 95 -9.25 -2.20 8.68
C LEU A 95 -8.54 -2.18 10.02
N ALA A 96 -8.65 -1.08 10.77
CA ALA A 96 -8.10 -0.98 12.13
C ALA A 96 -8.75 -2.00 13.09
N ALA A 97 -10.07 -2.18 13.00
CA ALA A 97 -10.80 -3.17 13.79
C ALA A 97 -10.42 -4.61 13.41
N LEU A 98 -10.27 -4.91 12.12
CA LEU A 98 -9.82 -6.22 11.63
C LEU A 98 -8.39 -6.53 12.07
N PHE A 99 -7.49 -5.55 12.01
CA PHE A 99 -6.14 -5.68 12.57
C PHE A 99 -6.19 -6.01 14.06
N GLU A 100 -6.98 -5.28 14.85
CA GLU A 100 -7.10 -5.53 16.29
C GLU A 100 -7.72 -6.91 16.58
N LEU A 101 -8.66 -7.37 15.75
CA LEU A 101 -9.23 -8.71 15.83
C LEU A 101 -8.18 -9.79 15.52
N GLY A 102 -7.40 -9.63 14.45
CA GLY A 102 -6.28 -10.52 14.13
C GLY A 102 -5.27 -10.58 15.26
N ARG A 103 -4.98 -9.43 15.87
CA ARG A 103 -4.04 -9.33 17.00
C ARG A 103 -4.55 -10.07 18.24
N ARG A 104 -5.86 -9.98 18.53
CA ARG A 104 -6.48 -10.67 19.68
C ARG A 104 -6.66 -12.16 19.47
N THR A 105 -6.84 -12.61 18.23
CA THR A 105 -7.03 -14.02 17.87
C THR A 105 -5.71 -14.75 17.58
N GLY A 106 -4.59 -14.03 17.51
CA GLY A 106 -3.28 -14.60 17.20
C GLY A 106 -3.07 -14.90 15.71
N LEU A 107 -4.00 -14.50 14.83
CA LEU A 107 -4.01 -14.81 13.40
C LEU A 107 -3.32 -13.72 12.53
N ASN A 108 -2.46 -12.90 13.12
CA ASN A 108 -1.82 -11.78 12.42
C ASN A 108 -0.97 -12.22 11.22
N ALA A 109 -0.23 -13.32 11.34
CA ALA A 109 0.60 -13.83 10.26
C ALA A 109 -0.25 -14.28 9.05
N ASP A 110 -1.32 -15.04 9.31
CA ASP A 110 -2.25 -15.47 8.26
C ASP A 110 -2.98 -14.29 7.63
N TYR A 111 -3.38 -13.32 8.44
CA TYR A 111 -4.01 -12.10 7.97
C TYR A 111 -3.09 -11.29 7.04
N LEU A 112 -1.80 -11.23 7.33
CA LEU A 112 -0.83 -10.56 6.47
C LEU A 112 -0.69 -11.24 5.10
N ILE A 113 -0.68 -12.57 5.07
CA ILE A 113 -0.67 -13.34 3.81
C ILE A 113 -1.92 -13.03 2.99
N VAL A 114 -3.10 -12.97 3.63
CA VAL A 114 -4.35 -12.58 2.97
C VAL A 114 -4.26 -11.18 2.39
N ILE A 115 -3.71 -10.20 3.12
CA ILE A 115 -3.54 -8.83 2.63
C ILE A 115 -2.65 -8.79 1.38
N ILE A 116 -1.50 -9.48 1.41
CA ILE A 116 -0.58 -9.51 0.26
C ILE A 116 -1.24 -10.25 -0.91
N GLY A 117 -1.95 -11.34 -0.66
CA GLY A 117 -2.74 -12.05 -1.66
C GLY A 117 -3.81 -11.16 -2.30
N LEU A 118 -4.54 -10.38 -1.51
CA LEU A 118 -5.51 -9.39 -2.00
C LEU A 118 -4.85 -8.30 -2.82
N TRP A 119 -3.69 -7.79 -2.39
CA TRP A 119 -2.90 -6.84 -3.18
C TRP A 119 -2.57 -7.41 -4.55
N ILE A 120 -1.96 -8.60 -4.61
CA ILE A 120 -1.62 -9.29 -5.86
C ILE A 120 -2.86 -9.48 -6.74
N ALA A 121 -3.96 -9.98 -6.15
CA ALA A 121 -5.20 -10.22 -6.86
C ALA A 121 -5.75 -8.92 -7.48
N VAL A 122 -5.78 -7.83 -6.71
CA VAL A 122 -6.20 -6.51 -7.22
C VAL A 122 -5.34 -6.09 -8.40
N LEU A 123 -4.00 -6.20 -8.32
CA LEU A 123 -3.13 -5.78 -9.41
C LEU A 123 -3.35 -6.58 -10.70
N VAL A 124 -3.44 -7.91 -10.59
CA VAL A 124 -3.61 -8.80 -11.74
C VAL A 124 -5.01 -8.64 -12.35
N VAL A 125 -6.04 -8.58 -11.51
CA VAL A 125 -7.43 -8.37 -11.94
C VAL A 125 -7.61 -6.99 -12.57
N SER A 126 -6.99 -5.95 -12.02
CA SER A 126 -7.00 -4.60 -12.59
C SER A 126 -6.26 -4.50 -13.92
N ALA A 127 -5.17 -5.25 -14.11
CA ALA A 127 -4.45 -5.32 -15.38
C ALA A 127 -5.27 -6.00 -16.49
N GLY A 128 -5.97 -7.09 -16.12
CA GLY A 128 -6.72 -7.94 -17.05
C GLY A 128 -8.18 -7.55 -17.19
N LEU A 129 -8.98 -7.84 -16.16
CA LEU A 129 -10.45 -7.82 -16.19
C LEU A 129 -11.04 -6.42 -15.97
N LEU A 130 -10.44 -5.62 -15.10
CA LEU A 130 -10.93 -4.28 -14.74
C LEU A 130 -10.16 -3.18 -15.48
N SER A 131 -9.87 -3.43 -16.75
CA SER A 131 -9.02 -2.56 -17.56
C SER A 131 -9.71 -1.34 -18.15
N GLN A 132 -11.00 -1.12 -17.86
CA GLN A 132 -11.83 -0.11 -18.54
C GLN A 132 -11.25 1.31 -18.46
N GLN A 133 -10.63 1.64 -17.33
CA GLN A 133 -10.07 2.96 -17.08
C GLN A 133 -8.56 3.04 -17.37
N TRP A 134 -7.87 1.93 -17.60
CA TRP A 134 -6.41 1.91 -17.66
C TRP A 134 -5.89 1.92 -19.09
N SER A 135 -4.87 2.75 -19.37
CA SER A 135 -4.17 2.69 -20.65
C SER A 135 -3.35 1.40 -20.77
N ILE A 136 -3.02 0.98 -22.00
CA ILE A 136 -2.28 -0.26 -22.25
C ILE A 136 -0.97 -0.35 -21.45
N SER A 137 -0.22 0.76 -21.38
CA SER A 137 1.04 0.82 -20.62
C SER A 137 0.80 0.67 -19.11
N GLN A 138 -0.27 1.26 -18.57
CA GLN A 138 -0.60 1.15 -17.15
C GLN A 138 -1.01 -0.27 -16.78
N ARG A 139 -1.76 -0.94 -17.66
CA ARG A 139 -2.15 -2.36 -17.49
C ARG A 139 -0.94 -3.27 -17.46
N VAL A 140 0.02 -3.07 -18.36
CA VAL A 140 1.26 -3.86 -18.36
C VAL A 140 2.01 -3.66 -17.05
N ILE A 141 2.13 -2.44 -16.56
CA ILE A 141 2.82 -2.18 -15.28
C ILE A 141 2.08 -2.84 -14.11
N LEU A 142 0.75 -2.73 -14.04
CA LEU A 142 -0.05 -3.42 -13.02
C LEU A 142 0.17 -4.93 -13.06
N GLY A 143 0.16 -5.54 -14.25
CA GLY A 143 0.37 -6.97 -14.44
C GLY A 143 1.78 -7.41 -14.03
N VAL A 144 2.81 -6.67 -14.45
CA VAL A 144 4.21 -6.95 -14.08
C VAL A 144 4.40 -6.82 -12.57
N CYS A 145 3.91 -5.75 -11.95
CA CYS A 145 3.98 -5.56 -10.50
C CYS A 145 3.24 -6.66 -9.73
N GLY A 146 2.06 -7.07 -10.20
CA GLY A 146 1.26 -8.15 -9.61
C GLY A 146 1.95 -9.50 -9.70
N LEU A 147 2.42 -9.89 -10.90
CA LEU A 147 3.12 -11.15 -11.12
C LEU A 147 4.46 -11.21 -10.37
N TYR A 148 5.20 -10.09 -10.33
CA TYR A 148 6.43 -10.00 -9.57
C TYR A 148 6.18 -10.17 -8.06
N SER A 149 5.14 -9.52 -7.53
CA SER A 149 4.75 -9.67 -6.12
C SER A 149 4.32 -11.10 -5.80
N ALA A 150 3.60 -11.76 -6.72
CA ALA A 150 3.21 -13.16 -6.59
C ALA A 150 4.41 -14.10 -6.56
N TRP A 151 5.37 -13.89 -7.47
CA TRP A 151 6.60 -14.67 -7.52
C TRP A 151 7.43 -14.50 -6.24
N VAL A 152 7.53 -13.27 -5.73
CA VAL A 152 8.25 -12.98 -4.47
C VAL A 152 7.54 -13.61 -3.27
N LEU A 153 6.21 -13.52 -3.18
CA LEU A 153 5.44 -14.17 -2.11
C LEU A 153 5.64 -15.70 -2.15
N TYR A 154 5.59 -16.31 -3.33
CA TYR A 154 5.81 -17.75 -3.48
C TYR A 154 7.23 -18.18 -3.10
N SER A 155 8.24 -17.40 -3.53
CA SER A 155 9.65 -17.78 -3.36
C SER A 155 10.18 -17.49 -1.94
N TYR A 156 9.74 -16.39 -1.33
CA TYR A 156 10.29 -15.88 -0.07
C TYR A 156 9.30 -15.83 1.07
N GLY A 157 7.99 -15.95 0.83
CA GLY A 157 6.94 -15.82 1.85
C GLY A 157 7.15 -16.68 3.11
N PRO A 158 7.49 -17.98 2.98
CA PRO A 158 7.71 -18.84 4.15
C PRO A 158 8.94 -18.48 4.99
N TYR A 159 9.91 -17.75 4.41
CA TYR A 159 11.25 -17.59 4.99
C TYR A 159 11.60 -16.14 5.34
N ASN A 160 11.02 -15.17 4.63
CA ASN A 160 11.38 -13.77 4.74
C ASN A 160 10.21 -12.85 4.35
N MET A 161 9.23 -12.74 5.24
CA MET A 161 8.05 -11.90 5.03
C MET A 161 8.39 -10.41 4.96
N ASP A 162 9.43 -9.96 5.67
CA ASP A 162 9.87 -8.56 5.64
C ASP A 162 10.35 -8.13 4.24
N TYR A 163 11.03 -9.04 3.53
CA TYR A 163 11.40 -8.82 2.13
C TYR A 163 10.16 -8.75 1.22
N VAL A 164 9.18 -9.64 1.41
CA VAL A 164 7.92 -9.61 0.66
C VAL A 164 7.17 -8.29 0.87
N LEU A 165 7.11 -7.81 2.11
CA LEU A 165 6.50 -6.52 2.44
C LEU A 165 7.25 -5.35 1.77
N SER A 166 8.58 -5.37 1.80
CA SER A 166 9.41 -4.36 1.15
C SER A 166 9.15 -4.30 -0.36
N VAL A 167 9.09 -5.46 -1.02
CA VAL A 167 8.73 -5.54 -2.46
C VAL A 167 7.31 -5.03 -2.70
N THR A 168 6.36 -5.40 -1.84
CA THR A 168 4.97 -4.96 -1.94
C THR A 168 4.88 -3.43 -1.85
N GLN A 169 5.61 -2.80 -0.92
CA GLN A 169 5.69 -1.34 -0.81
C GLN A 169 6.29 -0.69 -2.06
N VAL A 170 7.33 -1.28 -2.67
CA VAL A 170 7.89 -0.79 -3.95
C VAL A 170 6.86 -0.85 -5.07
N THR A 171 6.12 -1.96 -5.20
CA THR A 171 5.06 -2.04 -6.21
C THR A 171 3.94 -1.04 -5.94
N ALA A 172 3.57 -0.82 -4.67
CA ALA A 172 2.59 0.18 -4.29
C ALA A 172 3.02 1.60 -4.66
N PHE A 173 4.30 1.94 -4.45
CA PHE A 173 4.88 3.21 -4.89
C PHE A 173 4.73 3.42 -6.40
N ILE A 174 5.16 2.44 -7.20
CA ILE A 174 5.09 2.50 -8.66
C ILE A 174 3.65 2.73 -9.13
N ILE A 175 2.70 2.03 -8.53
CA ILE A 175 1.30 2.09 -8.92
C ILE A 175 0.65 3.42 -8.53
N LEU A 176 0.91 3.91 -7.33
CA LEU A 176 0.44 5.23 -6.91
C LEU A 176 1.02 6.34 -7.78
N PHE A 177 2.30 6.23 -8.16
CA PHE A 177 2.93 7.18 -9.08
C PHE A 177 2.23 7.21 -10.44
N ILE A 178 1.83 6.05 -10.95
CA ILE A 178 1.08 5.93 -12.21
C ILE A 178 -0.31 6.54 -12.10
N ILE A 179 -1.02 6.28 -11.00
CA ILE A 179 -2.34 6.85 -10.72
C ILE A 179 -2.25 8.38 -10.69
N TYR A 180 -1.26 8.91 -9.97
CA TYR A 180 -1.06 10.36 -9.87
C TYR A 180 -0.75 10.98 -11.23
N ARG A 181 0.22 10.42 -11.98
CA ARG A 181 0.63 10.94 -13.29
C ARG A 181 -0.55 11.03 -14.27
N ARG A 182 -1.50 10.09 -14.18
CA ARG A 182 -2.71 10.09 -15.02
C ARG A 182 -3.62 11.29 -14.77
N GLN A 183 -3.67 11.81 -13.54
CA GLN A 183 -4.55 12.92 -13.17
C GLN A 183 -3.95 14.30 -13.45
N ALA A 184 -2.63 14.37 -13.65
CA ALA A 184 -1.93 15.63 -13.91
C ALA A 184 -1.92 16.02 -15.41
N ILE A 185 -2.39 15.14 -16.30
CA ILE A 185 -2.48 15.32 -17.76
C ILE A 185 -3.96 15.46 -18.11
#